data_AF-A0A924E650-F1
#
_entry.id   AF-A0A924E650-F1
#
_cell.length_a   1.000
_cell.length_b   1.000
_cell.length_c   1.000
_cell.angle_alpha   90.00
_cell.angle_beta   90.00
_cell.angle_gamma   90.00
#
_symmetry.space_group_name_H-M   'P 1'
#
loop_
_entity.id
_entity.type
_entity.pdbx_description
1 polymer ?
#
loop_
_entity_poly.entity_id
_entity_poly.type
_entity_poly.pdbx_seq_one_letter_code
_entity_poly.pdbx_strand_id
1 'polypeptide(L)'
;MPTLTNPSSDYRIERDTLGAIDVANERLWGAQTQRSLQNFAISGELQPREIIRALAQVKRSAARVNHALGLQDGAKTEAIVAAADEVIAGQHVGEFPLVVWQTGSGTQTNMNVNEVLA
;
A
#
# COMPACT_ATOMS: atom_id res chain seq x y z
N MET A 1 27.94 28.73 -3.12
CA MET A 1 26.73 28.67 -3.96
C MET A 1 26.09 27.31 -3.71
N PRO A 2 24.99 27.21 -2.94
CA PRO A 2 24.31 25.94 -2.74
C PRO A 2 23.54 25.60 -4.03
N THR A 3 23.86 24.45 -4.61
CA THR A 3 23.12 23.86 -5.73
C THR A 3 21.71 23.51 -5.27
N LEU A 4 20.71 24.14 -5.89
CA LEU A 4 19.31 23.77 -5.80
C LEU A 4 19.16 22.35 -6.35
N THR A 5 19.01 21.36 -5.47
CA THR A 5 18.60 20.00 -5.85
C THR A 5 17.21 20.09 -6.47
N ASN A 6 17.09 19.59 -7.69
CA ASN A 6 15.86 19.58 -8.47
C ASN A 6 14.81 18.71 -7.75
N PRO A 7 13.67 19.22 -7.27
CA PRO A 7 12.71 18.46 -6.46
C PRO A 7 11.93 17.39 -7.26
N SER A 8 12.19 17.25 -8.56
CA SER A 8 11.44 16.34 -9.44
C SER A 8 11.93 14.89 -9.46
N SER A 9 13.06 14.54 -8.82
CA SER A 9 13.52 13.13 -8.73
C SER A 9 13.07 12.40 -7.47
N ASP A 10 12.47 13.08 -6.51
CA ASP A 10 12.12 12.50 -5.20
C ASP A 10 10.67 11.98 -5.15
N TYR A 11 9.86 12.29 -6.15
CA TYR A 11 8.46 11.89 -6.23
C TYR A 11 8.16 11.21 -7.56
N ARG A 12 7.25 10.24 -7.54
CA ARG A 12 6.57 9.70 -8.72
C ARG A 12 5.13 10.16 -8.75
N ILE A 13 4.60 10.24 -9.97
CA ILE A 13 3.19 10.55 -10.19
C ILE A 13 2.41 9.23 -10.22
N GLU A 14 1.54 9.04 -9.24
CA GLU A 14 0.55 7.96 -9.21
C GLU A 14 -0.81 8.50 -9.65
N ARG A 15 -1.68 7.64 -10.16
CA ARG A 15 -2.99 8.06 -10.67
C ARG A 15 -4.11 7.11 -10.24
N ASP A 16 -5.16 7.70 -9.67
CA ASP A 16 -6.45 7.05 -9.44
C ASP A 16 -7.55 7.74 -10.28
N THR A 17 -8.81 7.38 -10.04
CA THR A 17 -9.95 7.97 -10.74
C THR A 17 -10.18 9.45 -10.43
N LEU A 18 -9.60 9.97 -9.35
CA LEU A 18 -9.70 11.37 -8.94
C LEU A 18 -8.58 12.25 -9.54
N GLY A 19 -7.54 11.63 -10.11
CA GLY A 19 -6.48 12.33 -10.83
C GLY A 19 -5.09 11.89 -10.41
N ALA A 20 -4.11 12.67 -10.87
CA ALA A 20 -2.70 12.48 -10.52
C ALA A 20 -2.42 12.96 -9.09
N ILE A 21 -1.47 12.31 -8.41
CA ILE A 21 -0.98 12.70 -7.08
C ILE A 21 0.50 12.32 -6.94
N ASP A 22 1.27 13.18 -6.29
CA ASP A 22 2.69 12.93 -6.04
C ASP A 22 2.88 12.00 -4.84
N VAL A 23 3.64 10.93 -5.04
CA VAL A 23 4.03 9.94 -4.04
C VAL A 23 5.55 9.88 -3.97
N ALA A 24 6.12 9.91 -2.76
CA ALA A 24 7.58 9.85 -2.61
C ALA A 24 8.15 8.55 -3.19
N ASN A 25 9.29 8.65 -3.89
CA ASN A 25 9.88 7.52 -4.61
C ASN A 25 10.34 6.40 -3.67
N GLU A 26 10.71 6.71 -2.43
CA GLU A 26 11.07 5.67 -1.45
C GLU A 26 9.88 4.88 -0.89
N ARG A 27 8.64 5.24 -1.24
CA ARG A 27 7.41 4.62 -0.69
C ARG A 27 6.79 3.61 -1.63
N LEU A 28 6.34 2.50 -1.09
CA LEU A 28 5.71 1.39 -1.83
C LEU A 28 4.23 1.64 -2.09
N TRP A 29 3.54 2.44 -1.26
CA TRP A 29 2.10 2.72 -1.45
C TRP A 29 1.81 3.62 -2.65
N GLY A 30 0.56 3.66 -3.11
CA GLY A 30 0.16 4.37 -4.34
C GLY A 30 -0.76 5.58 -4.11
N ALA A 31 -1.51 5.93 -5.15
CA ALA A 31 -2.35 7.13 -5.17
C ALA A 31 -3.41 7.14 -4.06
N GLN A 32 -4.09 6.02 -3.81
CA GLN A 32 -5.22 6.00 -2.88
C GLN A 32 -4.75 6.13 -1.43
N THR A 33 -3.63 5.49 -1.09
CA THR A 33 -3.00 5.67 0.23
C THR A 33 -2.54 7.11 0.42
N GLN A 34 -1.84 7.68 -0.57
CA GLN A 34 -1.36 9.06 -0.50
C GLN A 34 -2.52 10.05 -0.34
N ARG A 35 -3.61 9.84 -1.07
CA ARG A 35 -4.81 10.69 -0.96
C ARG A 35 -5.50 10.52 0.39
N SER A 36 -5.54 9.31 0.92
CA SER A 36 -6.09 9.05 2.25
C SER A 36 -5.27 9.76 3.34
N LEU A 37 -3.93 9.77 3.24
CA LEU A 37 -3.08 10.51 4.17
C LEU A 37 -3.39 12.00 4.21
N GLN A 38 -3.63 12.60 3.04
CA GLN A 38 -3.98 14.02 2.93
C GLN A 38 -5.38 14.32 3.46
N ASN A 39 -6.33 13.40 3.27
CA ASN A 39 -7.73 13.61 3.64
C ASN A 39 -8.04 13.29 5.11
N PHE A 40 -7.32 12.33 5.70
CA PHE A 40 -7.57 11.83 7.06
C PHE A 40 -6.40 12.14 8.00
N ALA A 41 -6.09 13.43 8.14
CA ALA A 41 -5.12 13.93 9.12
C ALA A 41 -5.76 14.07 10.53
N ILE A 42 -6.34 12.97 11.04
CA ILE A 42 -7.08 12.94 12.30
C ILE A 42 -6.34 12.02 13.28
N SER A 43 -5.86 12.60 14.39
CA SER A 43 -5.04 11.91 15.40
C SER A 43 -3.69 11.40 14.83
N GLY A 44 -2.92 10.70 15.66
CA GLY A 44 -1.66 10.02 15.29
C GLY A 44 -1.72 8.50 15.47
N GLU A 45 -2.89 7.95 15.83
CA GLU A 45 -3.09 6.51 16.02
C GLU A 45 -3.11 5.80 14.67
N LEU A 46 -2.02 5.08 14.38
CA LEU A 46 -1.89 4.27 13.17
C LEU A 46 -2.70 2.98 13.28
N GLN A 47 -3.03 2.39 12.13
CA GLN A 47 -3.60 1.05 12.09
C GLN A 47 -2.71 0.03 12.83
N PRO A 48 -3.29 -0.82 13.70
CA PRO A 48 -2.52 -1.85 14.38
C PRO A 48 -1.86 -2.80 13.38
N ARG A 49 -0.62 -3.18 13.66
CA ARG A 49 0.16 -4.09 12.80
C ARG A 49 -0.56 -5.43 12.60
N GLU A 50 -1.35 -5.86 13.57
CA GLU A 50 -2.15 -7.08 13.54
C GLU A 50 -3.20 -7.03 12.42
N ILE A 51 -3.81 -5.86 12.18
CA ILE A 51 -4.77 -5.66 11.08
C ILE A 51 -4.06 -5.74 9.73
N ILE A 52 -2.90 -5.09 9.59
CA ILE A 52 -2.09 -5.14 8.38
C ILE A 52 -1.65 -6.58 8.08
N ARG A 53 -1.15 -7.29 9.10
CA ARG A 53 -0.76 -8.71 8.99
C ARG A 53 -1.95 -9.59 8.59
N ALA A 54 -3.13 -9.37 9.16
CA ALA A 54 -4.33 -10.12 8.80
C ALA A 54 -4.74 -9.87 7.35
N LEU A 55 -4.73 -8.61 6.90
CA LEU A 55 -5.03 -8.26 5.51
C LEU A 55 -4.02 -8.88 4.54
N ALA A 56 -2.72 -8.87 4.86
CA ALA A 56 -1.70 -9.53 4.05
C ALA A 56 -1.93 -11.05 3.94
N GLN A 57 -2.35 -11.72 5.01
CA GLN A 57 -2.74 -13.14 4.96
C GLN A 57 -3.95 -13.39 4.04
N VAL A 58 -4.93 -12.48 4.07
CA VAL A 58 -6.09 -12.54 3.16
C VAL A 58 -5.62 -12.39 1.71
N LYS A 59 -4.75 -11.42 1.39
CA LYS A 59 -4.24 -11.22 0.01
C LYS A 59 -3.41 -12.39 -0.48
N ARG A 60 -2.54 -12.93 0.37
CA ARG A 60 -1.75 -14.14 0.08
C ARG A 60 -2.66 -15.33 -0.26
N SER A 61 -3.71 -15.53 0.53
CA SER A 61 -4.65 -16.64 0.34
C SER A 61 -5.48 -16.43 -0.93
N ALA A 62 -5.96 -15.21 -1.17
CA ALA A 62 -6.71 -14.85 -2.37
C ALA A 62 -5.88 -15.04 -3.65
N ALA A 63 -4.60 -14.66 -3.65
CA ALA A 63 -3.71 -14.87 -4.79
C ALA A 63 -3.56 -16.36 -5.13
N ARG A 64 -3.34 -17.21 -4.12
CA ARG A 64 -3.25 -18.68 -4.31
C ARG A 64 -4.56 -19.28 -4.83
N VAL A 65 -5.70 -18.87 -4.29
CA VAL A 65 -7.01 -19.34 -4.73
C VAL A 65 -7.30 -18.89 -6.17
N ASN A 66 -7.02 -17.62 -6.51
CA ASN A 66 -7.19 -17.11 -7.86
C ASN A 66 -6.35 -17.88 -8.88
N HIS A 67 -5.11 -18.22 -8.53
CA HIS A 67 -4.26 -19.05 -9.38
C HIS A 67 -4.82 -20.46 -9.56
N ALA A 68 -5.25 -21.11 -8.47
CA ALA A 68 -5.85 -22.44 -8.50
C ALA A 68 -7.13 -22.50 -9.35
N LEU A 69 -7.89 -21.40 -9.41
CA LEU A 69 -9.06 -21.24 -10.27
C LEU A 69 -8.74 -20.83 -11.71
N GLY A 70 -7.46 -20.64 -12.06
CA GLY A 70 -7.03 -20.19 -13.39
C GLY A 70 -7.32 -18.71 -13.69
N LEU A 71 -7.60 -17.90 -12.67
CA LEU A 71 -7.94 -16.47 -12.79
C LEU A 71 -6.70 -15.56 -12.74
N GLN A 72 -5.54 -16.10 -12.37
CA GLN A 72 -4.31 -15.33 -12.20
C GLN A 72 -3.08 -16.12 -12.68
N ASP A 73 -2.19 -15.45 -13.42
CA ASP A 73 -0.94 -16.03 -13.89
C ASP A 73 -0.02 -16.44 -12.73
N GLY A 74 0.79 -17.49 -12.95
CA GLY A 74 1.69 -18.04 -11.94
C GLY A 74 2.76 -17.05 -11.47
N ALA A 75 3.39 -16.31 -12.38
CA ALA A 75 4.46 -15.37 -12.01
C ALA A 75 3.91 -14.21 -11.16
N LYS A 76 2.73 -13.68 -11.54
CA LYS A 76 2.04 -12.66 -10.73
C LYS A 76 1.63 -13.20 -9.37
N THR A 77 1.19 -14.45 -9.31
CA THR A 77 0.80 -15.09 -8.05
C THR A 77 1.96 -15.22 -7.09
N GLU A 78 3.09 -15.74 -7.55
CA GLU A 78 4.27 -15.91 -6.70
C GLU A 78 4.83 -14.56 -6.24
N ALA A 79 4.81 -13.52 -7.09
CA ALA A 79 5.20 -12.17 -6.69
C ALA A 79 4.33 -11.61 -5.56
N ILE A 80 2.99 -11.70 -5.69
CA ILE A 80 2.05 -11.22 -4.66
C ILE A 80 2.21 -12.02 -3.37
N VAL A 81 2.41 -13.34 -3.46
CA VAL A 81 2.62 -14.21 -2.30
C VAL A 81 3.91 -13.84 -1.58
N ALA A 82 5.01 -13.61 -2.31
CA ALA A 82 6.28 -13.22 -1.73
C ALA A 82 6.17 -11.87 -1.00
N ALA A 83 5.61 -10.85 -1.66
CA ALA A 83 5.40 -9.53 -1.04
C ALA A 83 4.49 -9.62 0.21
N ALA A 84 3.45 -10.46 0.17
CA ALA A 84 2.59 -10.66 1.33
C ALA A 84 3.31 -11.37 2.48
N ASP A 85 4.18 -12.34 2.18
CA ASP A 85 4.99 -13.04 3.18
C ASP A 85 6.00 -12.08 3.86
N GLU A 86 6.57 -11.11 3.13
CA GLU A 86 7.41 -10.04 3.70
C GLU A 86 6.64 -9.17 4.71
N VAL A 87 5.43 -8.74 4.35
CA VAL A 87 4.56 -7.96 5.25
C VAL A 87 4.15 -8.78 6.48
N ILE A 88 3.82 -10.07 6.31
CA ILE A 88 3.47 -10.98 7.41
C ILE A 88 4.66 -11.16 8.36
N ALA A 89 5.88 -11.23 7.83
CA ALA A 89 7.12 -11.30 8.59
C ALA A 89 7.44 -9.99 9.34
N GLY A 90 6.73 -8.90 9.05
CA GLY A 90 6.93 -7.60 9.70
C GLY A 90 7.92 -6.69 9.01
N GLN A 91 8.22 -6.95 7.74
CA GLN A 91 8.98 -6.02 6.92
C GLN A 91 8.06 -4.86 6.48
N HIS A 92 8.65 -3.78 5.94
CA HIS A 92 7.89 -2.65 5.39
C HIS A 92 6.97 -1.91 6.38
N VAL A 93 7.34 -1.87 7.68
CA VAL A 93 6.53 -1.22 8.74
C VAL A 93 6.19 0.24 8.39
N GLY A 94 7.12 0.94 7.73
CA GLY A 94 6.95 2.33 7.31
C GLY A 94 5.95 2.54 6.18
N GLU A 95 5.44 1.48 5.54
CA GLU A 95 4.62 1.53 4.33
C GLU A 95 3.11 1.45 4.58
N PHE A 96 2.72 1.46 5.87
CA PHE A 96 1.32 1.46 6.30
C PHE A 96 1.00 2.69 7.17
N PRO A 97 1.02 3.90 6.60
CA PRO A 97 0.96 5.15 7.35
C PRO A 97 -0.46 5.60 7.73
N LEU A 98 -1.49 4.82 7.38
CA LEU A 98 -2.88 5.23 7.58
C LEU A 98 -3.32 5.16 9.05
N VAL A 99 -4.04 6.19 9.46
CA VAL A 99 -4.63 6.29 10.80
C VAL A 99 -5.86 5.38 10.97
N VAL A 100 -6.18 5.06 12.22
CA VAL A 100 -7.43 4.37 12.60
C VAL A 100 -8.66 5.16 12.15
N TRP A 101 -8.57 6.49 12.21
CA TRP A 101 -9.66 7.43 11.95
C TRP A 101 -9.83 7.75 10.46
N GLN A 102 -10.22 6.72 9.71
CA GLN A 102 -10.50 6.76 8.27
C GLN A 102 -11.98 6.42 7.98
N THR A 103 -12.34 6.01 6.75
CA THR A 103 -13.73 5.58 6.50
C THR A 103 -14.07 4.31 7.28
N GLY A 104 -15.29 4.22 7.80
CA GLY A 104 -15.73 3.12 8.68
C GLY A 104 -15.72 1.73 8.05
N SER A 105 -15.61 1.62 6.72
CA SER A 105 -15.45 0.36 6.00
C SER A 105 -14.03 -0.22 6.02
N GLY A 106 -13.02 0.59 6.36
CA GLY A 106 -11.61 0.20 6.24
C GLY A 106 -11.08 0.11 4.80
N THR A 107 -11.78 0.73 3.84
CA THR A 107 -11.42 0.65 2.41
C THR A 107 -10.00 1.16 2.14
N GLN A 108 -9.56 2.23 2.79
CA GLN A 108 -8.23 2.81 2.54
C GLN A 108 -7.12 1.89 3.05
N THR A 109 -7.26 1.27 4.23
CA THR A 109 -6.28 0.25 4.68
C THR A 109 -6.24 -0.96 3.75
N ASN A 110 -7.38 -1.44 3.26
CA ASN A 110 -7.39 -2.51 2.27
C ASN A 110 -6.67 -2.11 0.98
N MET A 111 -6.85 -0.88 0.51
CA MET A 111 -6.16 -0.38 -0.67
C MET A 111 -4.68 -0.12 -0.42
N ASN A 112 -4.29 0.33 0.77
CA ASN A 112 -2.89 0.47 1.15
C ASN A 112 -2.15 -0.86 1.09
N VAL A 113 -2.76 -1.95 1.59
CA VAL A 113 -2.18 -3.29 1.42
C VAL A 113 -2.13 -3.70 -0.05
N ASN A 114 -3.17 -3.42 -0.85
CA ASN A 114 -3.11 -3.74 -2.28
C ASN A 114 -1.98 -3.00 -3.00
N GLU A 115 -1.81 -1.71 -2.74
CA GLU A 115 -0.80 -0.87 -3.40
C GLU A 115 0.61 -1.25 -2.99
N VAL A 116 0.86 -1.56 -1.70
CA VAL A 116 2.19 -1.98 -1.23
C VAL A 116 2.61 -3.35 -1.77
N LEU A 117 1.65 -4.24 -2.07
CA LEU A 117 1.93 -5.58 -2.60
C LEU A 117 2.04 -5.64 -4.13
N ALA A 118 1.68 -4.58 -4.84
CA ALA A 118 1.56 -4.55 -6.31
C ALA A 118 2.91 -4.29 -6.99
#